data_AF-A0A392SB01-F1
#
_entry.id   AF-A0A392SB01-F1
#
_cell.length_a   1.000
_cell.length_b   1.000
_cell.length_c   1.000
_cell.angle_alpha   90.00
_cell.angle_beta   90.00
_cell.angle_gamma   90.00
#
_symmetry.space_group_name_H-M   'P 1'
#
loop_
_entity.id
_entity.type
_entity.pdbx_description
1 polymer ?
#
loop_
_entity_poly.entity_id
_entity_poly.type
_entity_poly.pdbx_seq_one_letter_code
_entity_poly.pdbx_strand_id
1 'polypeptide(L)'
;MKEMMYKIAAMQPVDIDPATIRKPKRRNVRISDDPQSVAARHRRERISEKIRILQRLVPGGTKMDTASMLDEAIRYVKFLKRQI
;
A
#
# COMPACT_ATOMS: atom_id res chain seq x y z
N MET A 1 -13.62 0.23 19.92
CA MET A 1 -13.22 1.22 18.89
C MET A 1 -12.58 0.59 17.64
N LYS A 2 -11.49 -0.20 17.74
CA LYS A 2 -10.84 -0.81 16.55
C LYS A 2 -11.77 -1.68 15.70
N GLU A 3 -12.61 -2.52 16.31
CA GLU A 3 -13.55 -3.35 15.54
C GLU A 3 -14.56 -2.53 14.73
N MET A 4 -15.03 -1.40 15.27
CA MET A 4 -15.93 -0.51 14.54
C MET A 4 -15.24 0.11 13.33
N MET A 5 -13.99 0.55 13.47
CA MET A 5 -13.19 1.03 12.33
C MET A 5 -13.00 -0.04 11.26
N TYR A 6 -12.73 -1.30 11.66
CA TYR A 6 -12.58 -2.40 10.72
C TYR A 6 -13.89 -2.73 10.01
N LYS A 7 -15.04 -2.72 10.71
CA LYS A 7 -16.35 -2.90 10.08
C LYS A 7 -16.65 -1.80 9.07
N ILE A 8 -16.40 -0.54 9.44
CA ILE A 8 -16.60 0.59 8.53
C ILE A 8 -15.73 0.43 7.29
N ALA A 9 -14.44 0.15 7.46
CA ALA A 9 -13.50 -0.03 6.36
C ALA A 9 -13.87 -1.21 5.43
N ALA A 10 -14.43 -2.29 5.97
CA ALA A 10 -14.85 -3.46 5.19
C ALA A 10 -16.06 -3.16 4.27
N MET A 11 -16.86 -2.16 4.61
CA MET A 11 -18.03 -1.74 3.83
C MET A 11 -17.75 -0.55 2.90
N GLN A 12 -16.56 0.04 2.95
CA GLN A 12 -16.20 1.12 2.03
C GLN A 12 -15.81 0.55 0.66
N PRO A 13 -16.29 1.14 -0.45
CA PRO A 13 -15.80 0.79 -1.78
C PRO A 13 -14.33 1.20 -1.88
N VAL A 14 -13.44 0.24 -2.10
CA VAL A 14 -12.02 0.51 -2.33
C VAL A 14 -11.70 0.25 -3.79
N ASP A 15 -11.24 1.29 -4.48
CA ASP A 15 -10.70 1.16 -5.82
C ASP A 15 -9.28 0.59 -5.76
N ILE A 16 -9.14 -0.64 -6.24
CA ILE A 16 -7.88 -1.40 -6.26
C ILE A 16 -7.14 -1.20 -7.57
N ASP A 17 -7.74 -0.52 -8.57
CA ASP A 17 -7.10 -0.39 -9.88
C ASP A 17 -5.75 0.35 -9.74
N PRO A 18 -4.61 -0.33 -10.01
CA PRO A 18 -3.30 0.28 -9.89
C PRO A 18 -3.12 1.49 -10.82
N ALA A 19 -3.91 1.60 -11.90
CA ALA A 19 -3.89 2.77 -12.79
C ALA A 19 -4.37 4.06 -12.10
N THR A 20 -5.20 3.95 -11.05
CA THR A 20 -5.74 5.09 -10.30
C THR A 20 -4.74 5.66 -9.28
N ILE A 21 -3.62 4.95 -9.05
CA ILE A 21 -2.61 5.32 -8.06
C ILE A 21 -1.52 6.16 -8.72
N ARG A 22 -1.65 7.48 -8.57
CA ARG A 22 -0.68 8.45 -9.08
C ARG A 22 0.74 8.08 -8.64
N LYS A 23 1.63 7.87 -9.62
CA LYS A 23 3.07 7.66 -9.40
C LYS A 23 3.71 9.02 -9.09
N PRO A 24 4.43 9.17 -7.96
CA PRO A 24 5.13 10.42 -7.69
C PRO A 24 6.14 10.68 -8.80
N LYS A 25 6.08 11.88 -9.39
CA LYS A 25 6.99 12.29 -10.46
C LYS A 25 8.37 12.52 -9.84
N ARG A 26 9.37 11.76 -10.28
CA ARG A 26 10.76 11.98 -9.85
C ARG A 26 11.25 13.30 -10.45
N ARG A 27 11.76 14.19 -9.60
CA ARG A 27 12.23 15.52 -10.00
C ARG A 27 13.76 15.47 -10.11
N ASN A 28 14.28 15.70 -11.32
CA ASN A 28 15.69 16.03 -11.63
C ASN A 28 16.76 15.22 -10.87
N VAL A 29 16.84 13.90 -11.10
CA VAL A 29 17.99 13.08 -10.67
C VAL A 29 18.59 12.45 -11.92
N ARG A 30 19.92 12.50 -12.07
CA ARG A 30 20.61 11.73 -13.12
C ARG A 30 20.35 10.24 -12.89
N ILE A 31 19.67 9.60 -13.83
CA ILE A 31 19.27 8.21 -13.72
C ILE A 31 20.38 7.36 -14.34
N SER A 32 20.84 6.34 -13.61
CA SER A 32 21.77 5.36 -14.16
C SER A 32 21.05 4.41 -15.14
N ASP A 33 21.69 4.17 -16.27
CA ASP A 33 21.26 3.23 -17.32
C ASP A 33 21.95 1.86 -17.20
N ASP A 34 22.82 1.69 -16.20
CA ASP A 34 23.43 0.41 -15.90
C ASP A 34 22.34 -0.66 -15.65
N PRO A 35 22.42 -1.86 -16.26
CA PRO A 35 21.39 -2.89 -16.17
C PRO A 35 21.00 -3.27 -14.74
N GLN A 36 21.97 -3.35 -13.82
CA GLN A 36 21.72 -3.69 -12.42
C GLN A 36 20.95 -2.56 -11.71
N SER A 37 21.33 -1.31 -11.98
CA SER A 37 20.66 -0.11 -11.47
C SER A 37 19.21 0.00 -11.97
N VAL A 38 18.97 -0.31 -13.25
CA VAL A 38 17.63 -0.36 -13.86
C VAL A 38 16.78 -1.45 -13.22
N ALA A 39 17.30 -2.67 -13.10
CA ALA A 39 16.59 -3.79 -12.49
C ALA A 39 16.19 -3.50 -11.03
N ALA A 40 17.12 -2.95 -10.24
CA ALA A 40 16.86 -2.56 -8.86
C ALA A 40 15.79 -1.45 -8.76
N ARG A 41 15.79 -0.50 -9.70
CA ARG A 41 14.78 0.57 -9.79
C ARG A 41 13.39 0.00 -10.08
N HIS A 42 13.26 -0.87 -11.08
CA HIS A 42 11.99 -1.52 -11.42
C HIS A 42 11.45 -2.33 -10.23
N ARG A 43 12.33 -3.04 -9.50
CA ARG A 43 11.94 -3.75 -8.27
C ARG A 43 11.37 -2.80 -7.22
N ARG A 44 12.05 -1.68 -6.93
CA ARG A 44 11.59 -0.67 -5.95
C ARG A 44 10.25 -0.06 -6.36
N GLU A 45 10.06 0.24 -7.64
CA GLU A 45 8.81 0.80 -8.16
C GLU A 45 7.62 -0.14 -7.98
N ARG A 46 7.80 -1.44 -8.26
CA ARG A 46 6.78 -2.48 -8.01
C ARG A 46 6.43 -2.58 -6.52
N ILE A 47 7.43 -2.49 -5.64
CA ILE A 47 7.20 -2.48 -4.18
C ILE A 47 6.41 -1.23 -3.78
N SER A 48 6.84 -0.04 -4.21
CA SER A 48 6.16 1.22 -3.86
C SER A 48 4.73 1.30 -4.40
N GLU A 49 4.44 0.67 -5.53
CA GLU A 49 3.07 0.51 -6.05
C GLU A 49 2.21 -0.34 -5.12
N LYS A 50 2.69 -1.53 -4.73
CA LYS A 50 1.98 -2.40 -3.78
C LYS A 50 1.77 -1.74 -2.42
N ILE A 51 2.75 -1.02 -1.91
CA ILE A 51 2.64 -0.26 -0.65
C ILE A 51 1.54 0.81 -0.73
N ARG A 52 1.43 1.53 -1.85
CA ARG A 52 0.37 2.54 -2.04
C ARG A 52 -1.03 1.94 -2.16
N ILE A 53 -1.15 0.77 -2.79
CA ILE A 53 -2.41 0.01 -2.79
C ILE A 53 -2.78 -0.36 -1.35
N LEU A 54 -1.83 -0.91 -0.60
CA LEU A 54 -2.05 -1.34 0.78
C LEU A 54 -2.48 -0.18 1.68
N GLN A 55 -1.92 1.02 1.52
CA GLN A 55 -2.31 2.21 2.26
C GLN A 55 -3.80 2.56 2.14
N ARG A 56 -4.43 2.25 1.01
CA ARG A 56 -5.88 2.46 0.78
C ARG A 56 -6.75 1.34 1.36
N LEU A 57 -6.21 0.12 1.43
CA LEU A 57 -6.92 -1.06 1.91
C LEU A 57 -6.90 -1.18 3.44
N VAL A 58 -5.83 -0.72 4.08
CA VAL A 58 -5.67 -0.82 5.54
C VAL A 58 -6.38 0.36 6.22
N PRO A 59 -7.22 0.12 7.24
CA PRO A 59 -7.86 1.17 8.01
C PRO A 59 -6.83 2.12 8.61
N GLY A 60 -6.82 3.39 8.16
CA GLY A 60 -5.86 4.39 8.61
C GLY A 60 -4.45 4.28 8.00
N GLY A 61 -4.24 3.41 7.01
CA GLY A 61 -2.92 3.10 6.44
C GLY A 61 -2.16 4.31 5.88
N THR A 62 -2.84 5.34 5.39
CA THR A 62 -2.20 6.57 4.88
C THR A 62 -1.48 7.40 5.95
N LYS A 63 -1.80 7.18 7.23
CA LYS A 63 -1.19 7.90 8.38
C LYS A 63 -0.18 7.05 9.14
N MET A 64 0.13 5.84 8.66
CA MET A 64 1.01 4.89 9.32
C MET A 64 2.35 4.80 8.58
N ASP A 65 3.42 4.56 9.33
CA ASP A 65 4.68 4.11 8.74
C ASP A 65 4.52 2.69 8.15
N THR A 66 5.52 2.24 7.38
CA THR A 66 5.40 0.96 6.65
C THR A 66 5.32 -0.25 7.59
N ALA A 67 6.06 -0.25 8.70
CA ALA A 67 6.07 -1.40 9.62
C ALA A 67 4.72 -1.49 10.34
N SER A 68 4.26 -0.38 10.93
CA SER A 68 2.97 -0.31 11.60
C SER A 68 1.80 -0.66 10.68
N MET A 69 1.86 -0.24 9.40
CA MET A 69 0.84 -0.58 8.41
C MET A 69 0.81 -2.07 8.09
N LEU A 70 1.96 -2.74 7.99
CA LEU A 70 2.02 -4.18 7.73
C LEU A 70 1.45 -4.97 8.92
N ASP A 71 1.76 -4.58 10.16
CA ASP A 71 1.18 -5.19 11.35
C ASP A 71 -0.34 -4.99 11.43
N GLU A 72 -0.82 -3.79 11.10
CA GLU A 72 -2.25 -3.49 11.06
C GLU A 72 -2.96 -4.25 9.95
N ALA A 73 -2.31 -4.44 8.79
CA ALA A 73 -2.84 -5.27 7.71
C ALA A 73 -3.05 -6.71 8.17
N ILE A 74 -2.07 -7.29 8.89
CA ILE A 74 -2.20 -8.66 9.45
C ILE A 74 -3.40 -8.74 10.40
N ARG A 75 -3.56 -7.74 11.29
CA ARG A 75 -4.71 -7.68 12.21
C ARG A 75 -6.04 -7.54 11.48
N TYR A 76 -6.10 -6.69 10.46
CA TYR A 76 -7.30 -6.47 9.68
C TYR A 76 -7.72 -7.71 8.87
N VAL A 77 -6.76 -8.41 8.24
CA VAL A 77 -7.03 -9.69 7.55
C VAL A 77 -7.56 -10.75 8.52
N LYS A 78 -6.95 -10.87 9.72
CA LYS A 78 -7.44 -11.78 10.76
C LYS A 78 -8.87 -11.44 11.19
N PHE A 79 -9.20 -10.15 11.28
CA PHE A 79 -10.55 -9.70 11.59
C PHE A 79 -11.54 -10.06 10.48
N LEU A 80 -11.23 -9.77 9.22
CA LEU A 80 -12.09 -10.11 8.07
C LEU A 80 -12.35 -11.61 7.99
N LYS A 81 -11.31 -12.44 8.20
CA LYS A 81 -11.45 -13.90 8.19
C LYS A 81 -12.39 -14.44 9.29
N ARG A 82 -12.57 -13.73 10.41
CA ARG A 82 -13.52 -14.14 11.47
C ARG A 82 -14.97 -13.81 11.13
N GLN A 83 -15.21 -12.93 10.16
CA GLN A 83 -16.56 -12.53 9.74
C GLN A 83 -17.16 -13.47 8.69
N ILE A 84 -16.35 -14.37 8.14
CA ILE A 84 -16.73 -15.44 7.22
C ILE A 84 -16.78 -16.73 8.04
#